data_AF-A0A946S2B2-F1
#
_entry.id   AF-A0A946S2B2-F1
#
_cell.length_a   1.000
_cell.length_b   1.000
_cell.length_c   1.000
_cell.angle_alpha   90.00
_cell.angle_beta   90.00
_cell.angle_gamma   90.00
#
_symmetry.space_group_name_H-M   'P 1'
#
loop_
_entity.id
_entity.type
_entity.pdbx_description
1 polymer ?
#
loop_
_entity_poly.entity_id
_entity_poly.type
_entity_poly.pdbx_seq_one_letter_code
_entity_poly.pdbx_strand_id
1 'polypeptide(L)' 'GRGVLTPRQLPVVKREWLSPVFDDFKPRNLWSFYNACTEALKMAPPAKIMEKHIQLHDLLAKAVNRSFPPRPVEIQPL' A
#
# COMPACT_ATOMS: atom_id res chain seq x y z
N GLY A 1 -3.24 14.36 0.94
CA GLY A 1 -3.09 12.98 0.44
C GLY A 1 -3.49 12.96 -1.03
N ARG A 2 -2.78 12.24 -1.90
CA ARG A 2 -2.97 12.20 -3.37
C ARG A 2 -4.32 11.58 -3.81
N GLY A 3 -5.42 11.83 -3.10
CA GLY A 3 -6.76 11.31 -3.39
C GLY A 3 -7.00 9.83 -3.08
N VAL A 4 -5.97 9.08 -2.66
CA VAL A 4 -6.07 7.63 -2.40
C VAL A 4 -6.79 7.33 -1.08
N LEU A 5 -6.35 7.97 0.01
CA LEU A 5 -6.97 7.88 1.32
C LEU A 5 -7.71 9.18 1.64
N THR A 6 -8.95 9.04 2.13
CA THR A 6 -9.75 10.16 2.65
C THR A 6 -9.33 10.49 4.08
N PRO A 7 -9.60 11.71 4.58
CA PRO A 7 -9.32 12.06 5.97
C PRO A 7 -9.95 11.10 7.00
N ARG A 8 -11.12 10.53 6.70
CA ARG A 8 -11.80 9.55 7.56
C ARG A 8 -11.10 8.18 7.60
N GLN A 9 -10.33 7.84 6.57
CA GLN A 9 -9.58 6.58 6.51
C GLN A 9 -8.22 6.68 7.21
N LEU A 10 -7.64 7.88 7.35
CA LEU A 10 -6.33 8.06 8.00
C LEU A 10 -6.27 7.55 9.46
N PRO A 11 -7.28 7.78 10.31
CA PRO A 11 -7.31 7.18 11.66
C PRO A 11 -7.29 5.65 11.62
N VAL A 12 -7.95 5.04 10.64
CA VAL A 12 -7.98 3.58 10.48
C VAL A 12 -6.61 3.07 10.04
N VAL A 13 -5.97 3.70 9.06
CA VAL A 13 -4.59 3.36 8.68
C VAL A 13 -3.65 3.48 9.88
N LYS A 14 -3.78 4.54 10.67
CA LYS A 14 -2.95 4.71 11.88
C LYS A 14 -3.20 3.60 12.89
N ARG A 15 -4.46 3.22 13.12
CA ARG A 15 -4.81 2.11 14.02
C ARG A 15 -4.21 0.80 13.52
N GLU A 16 -4.44 0.43 12.27
CA GLU A 16 -3.92 -0.81 11.68
C GLU A 16 -2.40 -0.82 11.60
N TRP A 17 -1.78 0.35 11.38
CA TRP A 17 -0.34 0.48 11.46
C TRP A 17 0.15 0.24 12.89
N LEU A 18 -0.41 0.91 13.90
CA LEU A 18 0.09 0.80 15.28
C LEU A 18 -0.26 -0.54 15.94
N SER A 19 -1.46 -1.06 15.69
CA SER A 19 -2.03 -2.26 16.31
C SER A 19 -2.79 -3.07 15.25
N PRO A 20 -2.08 -3.76 14.33
CA PRO A 20 -2.70 -4.53 13.26
C PRO A 20 -3.50 -5.71 13.82
N VAL A 21 -4.59 -6.04 13.14
CA VAL A 21 -5.39 -7.24 13.45
C VAL A 21 -4.64 -8.55 13.17
N PHE A 22 -3.78 -8.56 12.15
CA PHE A 22 -3.04 -9.76 11.73
C PHE A 22 -1.58 -9.69 12.17
N ASP A 23 -1.07 -10.80 12.72
CA ASP A 23 0.30 -10.90 13.22
C ASP A 23 1.34 -10.65 12.12
N ASP A 24 1.09 -11.12 10.90
CA ASP A 24 1.98 -10.91 9.77
C ASP A 24 2.18 -9.42 9.47
N PHE A 25 1.22 -8.55 9.81
CA PHE A 25 1.27 -7.10 9.55
C PHE A 25 1.96 -6.31 10.69
N LYS A 26 2.46 -7.01 11.73
CA LYS A 26 3.22 -6.39 12.83
C LYS A 26 4.59 -5.84 12.43
N PRO A 27 5.38 -6.44 11.50
CA PRO A 27 6.64 -5.86 11.07
C PRO A 27 6.48 -4.41 10.58
N ARG A 28 7.47 -3.55 10.82
CA ARG A 28 7.41 -2.14 10.43
C ARG A 28 8.06 -1.92 9.06
N ASN A 29 7.51 -2.58 8.05
CA ASN A 29 7.99 -2.53 6.67
C ASN A 29 6.92 -2.03 5.69
N LEU A 30 7.34 -1.80 4.44
CA LEU A 30 6.44 -1.28 3.39
C LEU A 30 5.24 -2.19 3.14
N TRP A 31 5.45 -3.51 3.18
CA TRP A 31 4.37 -4.48 2.98
C TRP A 31 3.31 -4.39 4.08
N SER A 32 3.72 -4.23 5.33
CA SER A 32 2.80 -4.05 6.46
C SER A 32 2.07 -2.72 6.38
N PHE A 33 2.75 -1.65 5.95
CA PHE A 33 2.12 -0.35 5.74
C PHE A 33 1.11 -0.37 4.58
N TYR A 34 1.45 -1.08 3.49
CA TYR A 34 0.54 -1.32 2.37
C TYR A 34 -0.75 -1.98 2.87
N ASN A 35 -0.65 -3.03 3.68
CA ASN A 35 -1.81 -3.72 4.24
C ASN A 35 -2.60 -2.84 5.23
N ALA A 36 -1.94 -2.03 6.05
CA ALA A 36 -2.65 -1.05 6.90
C ALA A 36 -3.50 -0.07 6.06
N CYS A 37 -3.02 0.28 4.85
CA CYS A 37 -3.79 1.11 3.92
C CYS A 37 -4.95 0.34 3.28
N THR A 38 -4.77 -0.91 2.86
CA THR A 38 -5.84 -1.71 2.24
C THR A 38 -6.98 -1.98 3.22
N GLU A 39 -6.70 -2.22 4.50
CA GLU A 39 -7.73 -2.35 5.54
C GLU A 39 -8.61 -1.10 5.63
N ALA A 40 -8.02 0.10 5.55
CA ALA A 40 -8.79 1.34 5.54
C ALA A 40 -9.57 1.55 4.22
N LEU A 41 -9.06 1.03 3.09
CA LEU A 41 -9.72 1.10 1.79
C LEU A 41 -10.96 0.20 1.70
N LYS A 42 -11.10 -0.82 2.56
CA LYS A 42 -12.35 -1.61 2.66
C LYS A 42 -13.57 -0.78 3.03
N MET A 43 -13.36 0.41 3.61
CA MET A 43 -14.43 1.37 3.91
C MET A 43 -14.89 2.19 2.69
N ALA A 44 -14.17 2.10 1.56
CA ALA A 44 -14.55 2.83 0.35
C ALA A 44 -15.88 2.30 -0.21
N PRO A 45 -16.67 3.15 -0.92
CA PRO A 45 -17.86 2.68 -1.60
C PRO A 45 -17.53 1.52 -2.55
N PRO A 46 -18.39 0.48 -2.68
CA PRO A 46 -18.13 -0.68 -3.53
C PRO A 46 -17.77 -0.32 -4.97
N ALA A 47 -18.39 0.72 -5.53
CA ALA A 47 -18.10 1.21 -6.89
C ALA A 47 -16.69 1.79 -7.06
N LYS A 48 -15.98 2.09 -5.96
CA LYS A 48 -14.67 2.76 -5.95
C LYS A 48 -13.57 1.94 -5.29
N ILE A 49 -13.89 0.86 -4.59
CA ILE A 49 -12.91 0.08 -3.83
C ILE A 49 -11.75 -0.41 -4.71
N MET A 50 -12.06 -0.95 -5.89
CA MET A 50 -11.05 -1.47 -6.82
C MET A 50 -10.13 -0.37 -7.34
N GLU A 51 -10.71 0.73 -7.80
CA GLU A 51 -9.98 1.92 -8.28
C GLU A 51 -9.01 2.44 -7.21
N LYS A 52 -9.44 2.47 -5.94
CA LYS A 52 -8.62 2.93 -4.82
C LYS A 52 -7.44 2.00 -4.49
N HIS A 53 -7.63 0.69 -4.61
CA HIS A 53 -6.54 -0.28 -4.41
C HIS A 53 -5.48 -0.16 -5.51
N ILE A 54 -5.90 0.00 -6.77
CA ILE A 54 -4.98 0.24 -7.90
C ILE A 54 -4.19 1.53 -7.67
N GLN A 55 -4.87 2.63 -7.31
CA GLN A 55 -4.21 3.91 -7.03
C GLN A 55 -3.19 3.83 -5.89
N LEU A 56 -3.48 3.07 -4.83
CA LEU A 56 -2.54 2.81 -3.74
C LEU A 56 -1.30 2.05 -4.24
N HIS A 57 -1.52 0.98 -5.00
CA HIS A 57 -0.45 0.17 -5.56
C HIS A 57 0.48 1.00 -6.44
N ASP A 58 -0.07 1.73 -7.40
CA ASP A 58 0.70 2.60 -8.29
C ASP A 58 1.51 3.63 -7.52
N LEU A 59 0.92 4.22 -6.48
CA LEU A 59 1.58 5.23 -5.66
C LEU A 59 2.80 4.68 -4.93
N LEU A 60 2.69 3.48 -4.35
CA LEU A 60 3.77 2.86 -3.60
C LEU A 60 4.80 2.20 -4.53
N ALA A 61 4.38 1.54 -5.61
CA ALA A 61 5.27 0.99 -6.62
C ALA A 61 6.14 2.08 -7.27
N LYS A 62 5.55 3.24 -7.62
CA LYS A 62 6.31 4.39 -8.12
C LYS A 62 7.31 4.92 -7.10
N ALA A 63 6.94 4.95 -5.81
CA ALA A 63 7.83 5.39 -4.74
C ALA A 63 9.02 4.41 -4.56
N VAL A 64 8.76 3.11 -4.65
CA VAL A 64 9.79 2.06 -4.63
C VAL A 64 10.70 2.19 -5.84
N ASN A 65 10.17 2.22 -7.06
CA ASN A 65 10.98 2.32 -8.28
C ASN A 65 11.86 3.58 -8.32
N ARG A 66 11.39 4.69 -7.73
CA ARG A 66 12.19 5.90 -7.59
C ARG A 66 13.36 5.74 -6.61
N SER A 67 13.15 4.98 -5.54
CA SER A 67 14.15 4.80 -4.47
C SER A 67 15.09 3.62 -4.73
N PHE A 68 14.58 2.61 -5.42
CA PHE A 68 15.21 1.34 -5.76
C PHE A 68 14.85 1.02 -7.21
N PRO A 69 15.50 1.67 -8.19
CA PRO A 69 15.25 1.37 -9.60
C PRO A 69 15.54 -0.10 -9.88
N PRO A 70 14.78 -0.75 -10.78
CA PRO A 70 15.03 -2.14 -11.13
C PRO A 70 16.47 -2.27 -11.66
N ARG A 71 17.18 -3.28 -11.18
CA ARG A 71 18.49 -3.62 -11.75
C ARG A 71 18.27 -4.10 -13.19
N PRO A 72 19.16 -3.73 -14.13
CA PRO A 72 19.15 -4.33 -15.46
C PRO A 72 19.18 -5.85 -15.33
N VAL A 73 18.29 -6.54 -16.06
CA VAL A 73 18.32 -7.99 -16.14
C VAL A 73 19.43 -8.35 -17.12
N GLU A 74 20.56 -8.84 -16.61
CA GLU A 74 21.58 -9.45 -17.45
C GLU A 74 21.05 -10.81 -17.94
N ILE A 75 20.74 -10.89 -19.24
CA ILE A 75 20.36 -12.16 -19.87
C ILE A 75 21.65 -12.98 -19.98
N GLN A 76 21.77 -14.04 -19.18
CA GLN A 76 22.85 -15.01 -19.38
C GLN A 76 22.59 -15.75 -20.71
N PRO A 77 23.59 -15.86 -21.60
CA PRO A 77 23.44 -16.66 -22.80
C PRO A 77 23.19 -18.13 -22.41
N LEU A 78 22.34 -18.80 -23.20
CA LEU A 78 21.96 -20.21 -23.04
C LEU A 78 23.17 -21.15 -23.08
#